data_AF-A0A1Q6QFR2-F1
#
_entry.id   AF-A0A1Q6QFR2-F1
#
_cell.length_a   1.000
_cell.length_b   1.000
_cell.length_c   1.000
_cell.angle_alpha   90.00
_cell.angle_beta   90.00
_cell.angle_gamma   90.00
#
_symmetry.space_group_name_H-M   'P 1'
#
loop_
_entity.id
_entity.type
_entity.pdbx_description
1 polymer ?
#
loop_
_entity_poly.entity_id
_entity_poly.type
_entity_poly.pdbx_seq_one_letter_code
_entity_poly.pdbx_strand_id
1 'polypeptide(L)'
;MILPLTGSSYELGKMKEAIDLIEDTQLAEIARAEACYFTADAKGCVEHVKKYLASDDVMLRLSADMLYVFANLTLGNAGKAQAARIDVKQCLQKALEEDASTGIKSSCIFAYYLINIFLHIETEKEMPALEGCISDLPTGQRLFAISILAHGMYLKKEYLKAQGVVQTAMLMADAVYPIPFIYLNCIAAMCQINQKEQEEAISSVKKAISFAGKDGLFEPFIEYHGLLQGVLEVCLRKSEPEIYKKLVDGIIAFSRGWMKIHNSQMNRDVTDLLTPLEFSIAMLACRDWTNQEIAQHMGLSVNTVKHYVSDILEKLQIDKREKIKDFVNQ
;
A
#
# COMPACT_ATOMS: atom_id res chain seq x y z
N MET A 1 -2.02 -13.41 17.50
CA MET A 1 -1.38 -13.09 16.20
C MET A 1 -2.01 -11.81 15.67
N ILE A 2 -1.31 -11.06 14.83
CA ILE A 2 -1.85 -9.85 14.16
C ILE A 2 -2.44 -10.18 12.80
N LEU A 3 -3.39 -9.36 12.32
CA LEU A 3 -3.95 -9.43 10.96
C LEU A 3 -4.29 -10.86 10.49
N PRO A 4 -5.21 -11.56 11.18
CA PRO A 4 -5.55 -12.95 10.90
C PRO A 4 -5.97 -13.22 9.44
N LEU A 5 -6.73 -12.34 8.79
CA LEU A 5 -7.15 -12.57 7.40
C LEU A 5 -5.98 -12.43 6.41
N THR A 6 -5.15 -11.41 6.59
CA THR A 6 -3.91 -11.21 5.82
C THR A 6 -2.98 -12.42 5.97
N GLY A 7 -2.97 -13.03 7.16
CA GLY A 7 -2.21 -14.24 7.45
C GLY A 7 -2.77 -15.54 6.89
N SER A 8 -3.99 -15.53 6.36
CA SER A 8 -4.71 -16.74 5.99
C SER A 8 -4.52 -17.10 4.52
N SER A 9 -4.28 -18.37 4.24
CA SER A 9 -4.42 -18.93 2.90
C SER A 9 -5.84 -19.41 2.69
N TYR A 10 -6.41 -19.09 1.52
CA TYR A 10 -7.76 -19.50 1.16
C TYR A 10 -7.95 -19.48 -0.36
N GLU A 11 -8.97 -20.22 -0.83
CA GLU A 11 -9.35 -20.22 -2.23
C GLU A 11 -9.96 -18.86 -2.62
N LEU A 12 -9.61 -18.34 -3.80
CA LEU A 12 -10.15 -17.07 -4.28
C LEU A 12 -11.68 -17.10 -4.39
N GLY A 13 -12.34 -16.10 -3.81
CA GLY A 13 -13.79 -16.02 -3.68
C GLY A 13 -14.35 -16.66 -2.40
N LYS A 14 -13.46 -17.15 -1.51
CA LYS A 14 -13.81 -17.81 -0.23
C LYS A 14 -13.37 -17.01 0.99
N MET A 15 -13.16 -15.70 0.85
CA MET A 15 -12.75 -14.83 1.96
C MET A 15 -13.71 -14.93 3.16
N LYS A 16 -15.03 -14.95 2.92
CA LYS A 16 -16.02 -15.04 4.01
C LYS A 16 -15.93 -16.36 4.76
N GLU A 17 -15.84 -17.46 4.02
CA GLU A 17 -15.66 -18.79 4.60
C GLU A 17 -14.35 -18.89 5.39
N ALA A 18 -13.27 -18.28 4.92
CA ALA A 18 -12.00 -18.22 5.65
C ALA A 18 -12.13 -17.48 6.99
N ILE A 19 -12.91 -16.40 7.04
CA ILE A 19 -13.19 -15.65 8.28
C ILE A 19 -14.05 -16.47 9.23
N ASP A 20 -15.07 -17.17 8.72
CA ASP A 20 -16.00 -17.98 9.54
C ASP A 20 -15.32 -19.20 10.18
N LEU A 21 -14.15 -19.63 9.67
CA LEU A 21 -13.32 -20.68 10.25
C LEU A 21 -12.47 -20.20 11.44
N ILE A 22 -12.40 -18.90 11.71
CA ILE A 22 -11.65 -18.36 12.86
C ILE A 22 -12.48 -18.54 14.13
N GLU A 23 -12.07 -19.49 14.98
CA GLU A 23 -12.78 -19.82 16.23
C GLU A 23 -12.74 -18.69 17.27
N ASP A 24 -11.62 -17.99 17.37
CA ASP A 24 -11.47 -16.85 18.29
C ASP A 24 -12.32 -15.67 17.80
N THR A 25 -13.33 -15.32 18.59
CA THR A 25 -14.30 -14.28 18.21
C THR A 25 -13.69 -12.88 18.03
N GLN A 26 -12.61 -12.55 18.76
CA GLN A 26 -11.95 -11.25 18.65
C GLN A 26 -11.09 -11.21 17.39
N LEU A 27 -10.35 -12.29 17.11
CA LEU A 27 -9.59 -12.43 15.86
C LEU A 27 -10.51 -12.47 14.63
N ALA A 28 -11.66 -13.16 14.72
CA ALA A 28 -12.64 -13.18 13.64
C ALA A 28 -13.20 -11.78 13.35
N GLU A 29 -13.34 -10.92 14.37
CA GLU A 29 -13.76 -9.54 14.17
C GLU A 29 -12.67 -8.64 13.58
N ILE A 30 -11.41 -8.82 13.98
CA ILE A 30 -10.28 -8.18 13.29
C ILE A 30 -10.25 -8.64 11.82
N ALA A 31 -10.46 -9.92 11.54
CA ALA A 31 -10.51 -10.45 10.16
C ALA A 31 -11.67 -9.83 9.35
N ARG A 32 -12.82 -9.57 9.96
CA ARG A 32 -13.92 -8.81 9.32
C ARG A 32 -13.52 -7.36 9.05
N ALA A 33 -12.78 -6.73 9.96
CA ALA A 33 -12.26 -5.39 9.74
C ALA A 33 -11.24 -5.34 8.59
N GLU A 34 -10.37 -6.35 8.49
CA GLU A 34 -9.46 -6.54 7.36
C GLU A 34 -10.24 -6.70 6.05
N ALA A 35 -11.29 -7.52 6.03
CA ALA A 35 -12.14 -7.67 4.85
C ALA A 35 -12.79 -6.35 4.43
N CYS A 36 -13.36 -5.59 5.37
CA CYS A 36 -13.88 -4.24 5.09
C CYS A 36 -12.77 -3.33 4.53
N TYR A 37 -11.60 -3.31 5.16
CA TYR A 37 -10.47 -2.50 4.70
C TYR A 37 -10.07 -2.83 3.27
N PHE A 38 -9.73 -4.09 3.00
CA PHE A 38 -9.24 -4.51 1.70
C PHE A 38 -10.29 -4.42 0.59
N THR A 39 -11.58 -4.46 0.92
CA THR A 39 -12.69 -4.21 -0.02
C THR A 39 -13.06 -2.74 -0.19
N ALA A 40 -12.22 -1.82 0.30
CA ALA A 40 -12.39 -0.37 0.25
C ALA A 40 -13.60 0.18 1.04
N ASP A 41 -14.05 -0.55 2.07
CA ASP A 41 -15.01 -0.06 3.07
C ASP A 41 -14.30 0.45 4.33
N ALA A 42 -13.71 1.64 4.21
CA ALA A 42 -13.00 2.30 5.31
C ALA A 42 -13.91 2.58 6.53
N LYS A 43 -15.22 2.80 6.31
CA LYS A 43 -16.17 3.04 7.41
C LYS A 43 -16.44 1.76 8.19
N GLY A 44 -16.76 0.66 7.50
CA GLY A 44 -16.96 -0.64 8.13
C GLY A 44 -15.71 -1.11 8.88
N CYS A 45 -14.53 -0.89 8.29
CA CYS A 45 -13.25 -1.19 8.93
C CYS A 45 -13.12 -0.47 10.30
N VAL A 46 -13.31 0.86 10.31
CA VAL A 46 -13.25 1.67 11.53
C VAL A 46 -14.26 1.21 12.59
N GLU A 47 -15.48 0.88 12.18
CA GLU A 47 -16.53 0.45 13.10
C GLU A 47 -16.18 -0.86 13.82
N HIS A 48 -15.51 -1.79 13.14
CA HIS A 48 -15.05 -3.04 13.75
C HIS A 48 -13.84 -2.85 14.68
N VAL A 49 -12.85 -2.02 14.29
CA VAL A 49 -11.58 -1.92 15.05
C VAL A 49 -11.61 -0.95 16.22
N LYS A 50 -12.53 0.03 16.24
CA LYS A 50 -12.49 1.13 17.23
C LYS A 50 -12.47 0.69 18.69
N LYS A 51 -13.08 -0.46 19.02
CA LYS A 51 -13.12 -0.99 20.39
C LYS A 51 -11.81 -1.68 20.81
N TYR A 52 -10.94 -2.01 19.85
CA TYR A 52 -9.67 -2.69 20.08
C TYR A 52 -8.48 -1.70 20.18
N LEU A 53 -8.68 -0.42 19.87
CA LEU A 53 -7.64 0.63 19.95
C LEU A 53 -7.06 0.83 21.36
N ALA A 54 -7.81 0.42 22.40
CA ALA A 54 -7.37 0.46 23.79
C ALA A 54 -7.36 -0.93 24.44
N SER A 55 -7.22 -1.99 23.63
CA SER A 55 -7.16 -3.37 24.10
C SER A 55 -5.90 -3.63 24.93
N ASP A 56 -6.03 -4.35 26.04
CA ASP A 56 -4.90 -4.86 26.83
C ASP A 56 -4.11 -5.95 26.07
N ASP A 57 -4.78 -6.67 25.16
CA ASP A 57 -4.10 -7.54 24.20
C ASP A 57 -3.46 -6.68 23.10
N VAL A 58 -2.12 -6.60 23.15
CA VAL A 58 -1.28 -5.89 22.19
C VAL A 58 -1.48 -6.37 20.76
N MET A 59 -1.75 -7.66 20.51
CA MET A 59 -1.94 -8.18 19.15
C MET A 59 -3.22 -7.66 18.51
N LEU A 60 -4.30 -7.61 19.28
CA LEU A 60 -5.57 -7.03 18.85
C LEU A 60 -5.42 -5.52 18.63
N ARG A 61 -4.75 -4.84 19.57
CA ARG A 61 -4.48 -3.40 19.48
C ARG A 61 -3.65 -3.03 18.26
N LEU A 62 -2.53 -3.71 18.01
CA LEU A 62 -1.70 -3.47 16.82
C LEU A 62 -2.48 -3.69 15.52
N SER A 63 -3.29 -4.75 15.44
CA SER A 63 -4.12 -5.01 14.26
C SER A 63 -5.13 -3.90 14.04
N ALA A 64 -5.77 -3.45 15.12
CA ALA A 64 -6.71 -2.35 15.10
C ALA A 64 -6.05 -1.04 14.67
N ASP A 65 -4.90 -0.69 15.24
CA ASP A 65 -4.18 0.54 14.91
C ASP A 65 -3.73 0.57 13.45
N MET A 66 -3.14 -0.52 12.93
CA MET A 66 -2.70 -0.58 11.53
C MET A 66 -3.87 -0.31 10.57
N LEU A 67 -5.00 -0.99 10.76
CA LEU A 67 -6.20 -0.80 9.95
C LEU A 67 -6.80 0.61 10.14
N TYR A 68 -6.83 1.09 11.39
CA TYR A 68 -7.41 2.39 11.73
C TYR A 68 -6.59 3.55 11.17
N VAL A 69 -5.26 3.45 11.10
CA VAL A 69 -4.40 4.45 10.46
C VAL A 69 -4.85 4.66 9.02
N PHE A 70 -4.83 3.61 8.21
CA PHE A 70 -5.06 3.74 6.78
C PHE A 70 -6.52 4.01 6.43
N ALA A 71 -7.48 3.36 7.11
CA ALA A 71 -8.90 3.67 6.92
C ALA A 71 -9.20 5.15 7.22
N ASN A 72 -8.55 5.74 8.23
CA ASN A 72 -8.74 7.16 8.52
C ASN A 72 -8.04 8.11 7.53
N LEU A 73 -7.11 7.63 6.69
CA LEU A 73 -6.63 8.42 5.55
C LEU A 73 -7.76 8.61 4.54
N THR A 74 -8.41 7.52 4.13
CA THR A 74 -9.57 7.53 3.22
C THR A 74 -10.75 8.31 3.79
N LEU A 75 -10.99 8.24 5.10
CA LEU A 75 -12.04 9.02 5.76
C LEU A 75 -11.67 10.49 6.01
N GLY A 76 -10.45 10.92 5.68
CA GLY A 76 -9.99 12.30 5.84
C GLY A 76 -9.69 12.73 7.28
N ASN A 77 -9.63 11.77 8.22
CA ASN A 77 -9.43 11.99 9.65
C ASN A 77 -7.95 11.89 10.04
N ALA A 78 -7.10 12.79 9.50
CA ALA A 78 -5.65 12.74 9.70
C ALA A 78 -5.22 12.72 11.19
N GLY A 79 -5.93 13.41 12.08
CA GLY A 79 -5.63 13.39 13.52
C GLY A 79 -5.82 12.01 14.16
N LYS A 80 -6.85 11.25 13.74
CA LYS A 80 -7.10 9.88 14.22
C LYS A 80 -6.04 8.91 13.70
N ALA A 81 -5.68 9.04 12.43
CA ALA A 81 -4.60 8.26 11.83
C ALA A 81 -3.25 8.54 12.52
N GLN A 82 -2.94 9.81 12.79
CA GLN A 82 -1.71 10.17 13.51
C GLN A 82 -1.69 9.62 14.95
N ALA A 83 -2.82 9.65 15.66
CA ALA A 83 -2.92 9.10 17.01
C ALA A 83 -2.63 7.60 17.05
N ALA A 84 -3.26 6.81 16.16
CA ALA A 84 -3.01 5.36 16.08
C ALA A 84 -1.57 5.04 15.62
N ARG A 85 -0.99 5.84 14.73
CA ARG A 85 0.44 5.72 14.38
C ARG A 85 1.36 5.93 15.59
N ILE A 86 1.08 6.94 16.40
CA ILE A 86 1.84 7.20 17.64
C ILE A 86 1.68 6.02 18.60
N ASP A 87 0.48 5.45 18.68
CA ASP A 87 0.21 4.33 19.57
C ASP A 87 0.99 3.05 19.20
N VAL A 88 1.10 2.73 17.91
CA VAL A 88 1.95 1.63 17.42
C VAL A 88 3.41 1.85 17.81
N LYS A 89 3.91 3.10 17.70
CA LYS A 89 5.27 3.42 18.14
C LYS A 89 5.43 3.20 19.65
N GLN A 90 4.46 3.62 20.46
CA GLN A 90 4.49 3.42 21.91
C GLN A 90 4.46 1.94 22.29
N CYS A 91 3.65 1.13 21.59
CA CYS A 91 3.63 -0.32 21.75
C CYS A 91 4.98 -0.96 21.44
N LEU A 92 5.68 -0.50 20.39
CA LEU A 92 7.03 -0.95 20.07
C LEU A 92 8.04 -0.58 21.16
N GLN A 93 8.06 0.69 21.59
CA GLN A 93 8.98 1.15 22.64
C GLN A 93 8.80 0.34 23.92
N LYS A 94 7.55 0.16 24.37
CA LYS A 94 7.23 -0.64 25.55
C LYS A 94 7.67 -2.11 25.39
N ALA A 95 7.44 -2.71 24.22
CA ALA A 95 7.86 -4.09 23.97
C ALA A 95 9.38 -4.28 24.00
N LEU A 96 10.15 -3.25 23.64
CA LEU A 96 11.61 -3.25 23.71
C LEU A 96 12.11 -3.02 25.14
N GLU A 97 11.46 -2.15 25.91
CA GLU A 97 11.82 -1.84 27.30
C GLU A 97 11.50 -2.98 28.28
N GLU A 98 10.33 -3.61 28.14
CA GLU A 98 9.82 -4.64 29.06
C GLU A 98 10.25 -6.07 28.69
N ASP A 99 11.20 -6.21 27.76
CA ASP A 99 11.67 -7.50 27.24
C ASP A 99 10.53 -8.47 26.86
N ALA A 100 9.51 -7.96 26.16
CA ALA A 100 8.36 -8.75 25.74
C ALA A 100 8.77 -9.98 24.90
N SER A 101 7.87 -10.96 24.80
CA SER A 101 8.11 -12.17 23.99
C SER A 101 8.50 -11.81 22.55
N THR A 102 9.33 -12.66 21.91
CA THR A 102 9.78 -12.46 20.53
C THR A 102 8.62 -12.20 19.57
N GLY A 103 7.52 -12.95 19.70
CA GLY A 103 6.33 -12.76 18.84
C GLY A 103 5.70 -11.37 18.96
N ILE A 104 5.65 -10.80 20.19
CA ILE A 104 5.16 -9.43 20.42
C ILE A 104 6.11 -8.41 19.79
N LYS A 105 7.42 -8.52 20.06
CA LYS A 105 8.41 -7.61 19.49
C LYS A 105 8.36 -7.62 17.96
N SER A 106 8.34 -8.79 17.35
CA SER A 106 8.30 -8.93 15.89
C SER A 106 7.01 -8.37 15.28
N SER A 107 5.88 -8.50 15.98
CA SER A 107 4.61 -7.89 15.57
C SER A 107 4.63 -6.36 15.69
N CYS A 108 5.20 -5.80 16.76
CA CYS A 108 5.37 -4.36 16.94
C CYS A 108 6.29 -3.76 15.88
N ILE A 109 7.43 -4.42 15.60
CA ILE A 109 8.39 -3.99 14.56
C ILE A 109 7.67 -3.99 13.21
N PHE A 110 7.01 -5.09 12.85
CA PHE A 110 6.24 -5.17 11.61
C PHE A 110 5.20 -4.03 11.48
N ALA A 111 4.38 -3.80 12.51
CA ALA A 111 3.35 -2.76 12.49
C ALA A 111 3.96 -1.35 12.33
N TYR A 112 5.06 -1.07 13.02
CA TYR A 112 5.79 0.19 12.89
C TYR A 112 6.32 0.40 11.48
N TYR A 113 6.95 -0.60 10.88
CA TYR A 113 7.47 -0.50 9.52
C TYR A 113 6.38 -0.43 8.47
N LEU A 114 5.29 -1.19 8.62
CA LEU A 114 4.11 -1.12 7.75
C LEU A 114 3.63 0.33 7.63
N ILE A 115 3.34 0.97 8.76
CA ILE A 115 2.79 2.33 8.77
C ILE A 115 3.78 3.34 8.18
N ASN A 116 5.05 3.32 8.60
CA ASN A 116 6.01 4.31 8.14
C ASN A 116 6.35 4.15 6.66
N ILE A 117 6.52 2.91 6.17
CA ILE A 117 6.84 2.67 4.76
C ILE A 117 5.67 3.04 3.85
N PHE A 118 4.42 2.70 4.20
CA PHE A 118 3.26 3.14 3.40
C PHE A 118 3.06 4.65 3.40
N LEU A 119 3.38 5.33 4.51
CA LEU A 119 3.33 6.80 4.59
C LEU A 119 4.58 7.48 3.97
N HIS A 120 5.56 6.70 3.51
CA HIS A 120 6.87 7.16 3.03
C HIS A 120 7.55 8.08 4.04
N ILE A 121 7.49 7.69 5.32
CA ILE A 121 8.14 8.37 6.44
C ILE A 121 9.42 7.61 6.80
N GLU A 122 10.51 8.36 6.97
CA GLU A 122 11.78 7.78 7.42
C GLU A 122 11.63 7.16 8.82
N THR A 123 12.10 5.92 8.95
CA THR A 123 12.14 5.21 10.24
C THR A 123 13.29 5.73 11.10
N GLU A 124 13.09 5.75 12.42
CA GLU A 124 14.12 6.16 13.37
C GLU A 124 15.32 5.20 13.37
N LYS A 125 16.55 5.73 13.42
CA LYS A 125 17.79 4.95 13.32
C LYS A 125 17.98 3.91 14.42
N GLU A 126 17.39 4.15 15.59
CA GLU A 126 17.49 3.29 16.77
C GLU A 126 16.51 2.12 16.73
N MET A 127 15.55 2.12 15.79
CA MET A 127 14.55 1.06 15.69
C MET A 127 15.18 -0.22 15.12
N PRO A 128 14.83 -1.41 15.67
CA PRO A 128 15.30 -2.68 15.13
C PRO A 128 14.90 -2.85 13.67
N ALA A 129 15.79 -3.40 12.85
CA ALA A 129 15.51 -3.64 11.42
C ALA A 129 14.38 -4.66 11.22
N LEU A 130 13.51 -4.40 10.23
CA LEU A 130 12.41 -5.29 9.86
C LEU A 130 12.91 -6.69 9.50
N GLU A 131 14.03 -6.80 8.78
CA GLU A 131 14.64 -8.07 8.36
C GLU A 131 14.88 -9.03 9.53
N GLY A 132 15.21 -8.48 10.70
CA GLY A 132 15.52 -9.26 11.90
C GLY A 132 14.30 -9.92 12.53
N CYS A 133 13.07 -9.56 12.14
CA CYS A 133 11.84 -10.07 12.75
C CYS A 133 10.96 -10.88 11.77
N ILE A 134 11.27 -10.89 10.47
CA ILE A 134 10.44 -11.56 9.44
C ILE A 134 10.33 -13.06 9.70
N SER A 135 11.39 -13.72 10.16
CA SER A 135 11.41 -15.17 10.42
C SER A 135 10.43 -15.60 11.51
N ASP A 136 10.11 -14.70 12.44
CA ASP A 136 9.28 -14.98 13.62
C ASP A 136 7.78 -14.81 13.34
N LEU A 137 7.44 -14.21 12.20
CA LEU A 137 6.05 -14.02 11.79
C LEU A 137 5.48 -15.31 11.18
N PRO A 138 4.19 -15.60 11.39
CA PRO A 138 3.51 -16.67 10.68
C PRO A 138 3.53 -16.43 9.16
N THR A 139 3.41 -17.49 8.36
CA THR A 139 3.74 -17.46 6.92
C THR A 139 3.03 -16.36 6.13
N GLY A 140 1.72 -16.15 6.29
CA GLY A 140 1.01 -15.09 5.56
C GLY A 140 1.47 -13.68 5.97
N GLN A 141 1.61 -13.41 7.27
CA GLN A 141 2.13 -12.14 7.79
C GLN A 141 3.59 -11.93 7.38
N ARG A 142 4.39 -12.98 7.33
CA ARG A 142 5.78 -12.95 6.84
C ARG A 142 5.84 -12.55 5.36
N LEU A 143 4.96 -13.10 4.50
CA LEU A 143 4.87 -12.70 3.09
C LEU A 143 4.48 -11.22 2.97
N PHE A 144 3.57 -10.75 3.80
CA PHE A 144 3.21 -9.33 3.84
C PHE A 144 4.36 -8.46 4.37
N ALA A 145 5.07 -8.89 5.41
CA ALA A 145 6.28 -8.20 5.89
C ALA A 145 7.37 -8.13 4.82
N ILE A 146 7.52 -9.18 3.99
CA ILE A 146 8.42 -9.15 2.84
C ILE A 146 7.97 -8.14 1.79
N SER A 147 6.67 -7.98 1.53
CA SER A 147 6.20 -6.89 0.66
C SER A 147 6.54 -5.53 1.26
N ILE A 148 6.43 -5.34 2.58
CA ILE A 148 6.81 -4.07 3.23
C ILE A 148 8.31 -3.82 3.07
N LEU A 149 9.13 -4.83 3.31
CA LEU A 149 10.57 -4.76 3.13
C LEU A 149 10.94 -4.37 1.69
N ALA A 150 10.33 -5.02 0.70
CA ALA A 150 10.57 -4.72 -0.71
C ALA A 150 10.07 -3.33 -1.10
N HIS A 151 8.97 -2.85 -0.52
CA HIS A 151 8.52 -1.46 -0.71
C HIS A 151 9.56 -0.48 -0.14
N GLY A 152 10.12 -0.74 1.05
CA GLY A 152 11.23 0.05 1.59
C GLY A 152 12.47 0.07 0.68
N MET A 153 12.81 -1.06 0.06
CA MET A 153 13.89 -1.14 -0.94
C MET A 153 13.56 -0.33 -2.21
N TYR A 154 12.30 -0.37 -2.66
CA TYR A 154 11.82 0.43 -3.79
C TYR A 154 11.98 1.93 -3.52
N LEU A 155 11.64 2.42 -2.33
CA LEU A 155 11.82 3.83 -1.95
C LEU A 155 13.29 4.26 -1.92
N LYS A 156 14.21 3.31 -1.65
CA LYS A 156 15.67 3.51 -1.76
C LYS A 156 16.21 3.37 -3.19
N LYS A 157 15.33 3.20 -4.18
CA LYS A 157 15.65 2.95 -5.60
C LYS A 157 16.42 1.64 -5.84
N GLU A 158 16.35 0.69 -4.91
CA GLU A 158 16.93 -0.66 -5.03
C GLU A 158 15.99 -1.59 -5.83
N TYR A 159 15.54 -1.17 -7.02
CA TYR A 159 14.44 -1.81 -7.76
C TYR A 159 14.68 -3.29 -8.08
N LEU A 160 15.87 -3.64 -8.56
CA LEU A 160 16.25 -5.03 -8.87
C LEU A 160 16.23 -5.92 -7.63
N LYS A 161 16.66 -5.38 -6.48
CA LYS A 161 16.67 -6.11 -5.22
C LYS A 161 15.25 -6.31 -4.69
N ALA A 162 14.43 -5.26 -4.72
CA ALA A 162 13.02 -5.33 -4.36
C ALA A 162 12.26 -6.36 -5.22
N GLN A 163 12.48 -6.34 -6.54
CA GLN A 163 11.90 -7.30 -7.48
C GLN A 163 12.33 -8.74 -7.18
N GLY A 164 13.63 -8.96 -6.97
CA GLY A 164 14.15 -10.29 -6.64
C GLY A 164 13.58 -10.84 -5.32
N VAL A 165 13.43 -9.98 -4.31
CA VAL A 165 12.82 -10.33 -3.01
C VAL A 165 11.38 -10.78 -3.18
N VAL A 166 10.53 -10.01 -3.87
CA VAL A 166 9.10 -10.36 -4.01
C VAL A 166 8.89 -11.58 -4.89
N GLN A 167 9.68 -11.76 -5.95
CA GLN A 167 9.61 -12.95 -6.82
C GLN A 167 10.02 -14.22 -6.08
N THR A 168 11.09 -14.14 -5.29
CA THR A 168 11.55 -15.28 -4.48
C THR A 168 10.52 -15.65 -3.41
N ALA A 169 9.93 -14.65 -2.75
CA ALA A 169 8.89 -14.89 -1.74
C ALA A 169 7.67 -15.60 -2.31
N MET A 170 7.19 -15.18 -3.50
CA MET A 170 6.09 -15.87 -4.19
C MET A 170 6.47 -17.29 -4.63
N LEU A 171 7.71 -17.52 -5.10
CA LEU A 171 8.17 -18.85 -5.52
C LEU A 171 8.29 -19.84 -4.36
N MET A 172 8.68 -19.35 -3.18
CA MET A 172 8.89 -20.18 -1.99
C MET A 172 7.63 -20.36 -1.14
N ALA A 173 6.53 -19.67 -1.45
CA ALA A 173 5.26 -19.82 -0.74
C ALA A 173 4.69 -21.23 -0.97
N ASP A 174 4.20 -21.84 0.11
CA ASP A 174 3.62 -23.19 0.14
C ASP A 174 2.13 -23.20 -0.23
N ALA A 175 1.49 -22.03 -0.19
CA ALA A 175 0.09 -21.82 -0.53
C ALA A 175 -0.12 -20.42 -1.13
N VAL A 176 -1.32 -20.19 -1.66
CA VAL A 176 -1.75 -18.85 -2.07
C VAL A 176 -2.30 -18.11 -0.85
N TYR A 177 -1.67 -16.97 -0.53
CA TYR A 177 -2.16 -16.02 0.47
C TYR A 177 -2.66 -14.77 -0.29
N PRO A 178 -3.98 -14.64 -0.55
CA PRO A 178 -4.47 -13.69 -1.55
C PRO A 178 -4.04 -12.24 -1.30
N ILE A 179 -4.18 -11.75 -0.05
CA ILE A 179 -3.79 -10.38 0.31
C ILE A 179 -2.28 -10.17 0.10
N PRO A 180 -1.35 -10.92 0.73
CA PRO A 180 0.08 -10.77 0.47
C PRO A 180 0.46 -10.88 -1.01
N PHE A 181 -0.16 -11.78 -1.77
CA PHE A 181 0.15 -11.98 -3.19
C PHE A 181 -0.25 -10.77 -4.05
N ILE A 182 -1.32 -10.05 -3.71
CA ILE A 182 -1.68 -8.79 -4.37
C ILE A 182 -0.54 -7.77 -4.16
N TYR A 183 -0.12 -7.55 -2.91
CA TYR A 183 0.96 -6.61 -2.57
C TYR A 183 2.29 -6.97 -3.24
N LEU A 184 2.69 -8.23 -3.21
CA LEU A 184 3.93 -8.71 -3.84
C LEU A 184 3.93 -8.46 -5.36
N ASN A 185 2.78 -8.70 -6.04
CA ASN A 185 2.66 -8.42 -7.47
C ASN A 185 2.61 -6.91 -7.78
N CYS A 186 1.98 -6.09 -6.93
CA CYS A 186 2.01 -4.63 -7.08
C CYS A 186 3.44 -4.09 -7.00
N ILE A 187 4.24 -4.56 -6.04
CA ILE A 187 5.64 -4.13 -5.90
C ILE A 187 6.50 -4.64 -7.07
N ALA A 188 6.25 -5.86 -7.56
CA ALA A 188 6.91 -6.35 -8.77
C ALA A 188 6.64 -5.41 -9.96
N ALA A 189 5.39 -5.00 -10.16
CA ALA A 189 5.00 -4.05 -11.20
C ALA A 189 5.67 -2.68 -11.00
N MET A 190 5.69 -2.14 -9.78
CA MET A 190 6.37 -0.89 -9.45
C MET A 190 7.86 -0.93 -9.85
N CYS A 191 8.56 -2.04 -9.56
CA CYS A 191 9.96 -2.22 -9.93
C CYS A 191 10.16 -2.35 -11.44
N GLN A 192 9.26 -3.07 -12.13
CA GLN A 192 9.29 -3.26 -13.59
C GLN A 192 9.04 -1.94 -14.34
N ILE A 193 8.11 -1.10 -13.87
CA ILE A 193 7.87 0.24 -14.41
C ILE A 193 9.16 1.06 -14.36
N ASN A 194 9.87 1.05 -13.25
CA ASN A 194 11.12 1.83 -13.13
C ASN A 194 12.26 1.32 -14.01
N GLN A 195 12.15 0.10 -14.51
CA GLN A 195 13.07 -0.49 -15.48
C GLN A 195 12.57 -0.37 -16.92
N LYS A 196 11.42 0.29 -17.14
CA LYS A 196 10.73 0.41 -18.43
C LYS A 196 10.32 -0.95 -19.03
N GLU A 197 10.14 -1.97 -18.18
CA GLU A 197 9.66 -3.31 -18.52
C GLU A 197 8.11 -3.33 -18.55
N GLN A 198 7.54 -2.69 -19.57
CA GLN A 198 6.10 -2.38 -19.60
C GLN A 198 5.22 -3.65 -19.67
N GLU A 199 5.60 -4.64 -20.48
CA GLU A 199 4.80 -5.86 -20.65
C GLU A 199 4.77 -6.69 -19.36
N GLU A 200 5.90 -6.76 -18.69
CA GLU A 200 6.09 -7.44 -17.41
C GLU A 200 5.31 -6.72 -16.31
N ALA A 201 5.35 -5.38 -16.25
CA ALA A 201 4.56 -4.60 -15.30
C ALA A 201 3.05 -4.84 -15.47
N ILE A 202 2.56 -4.85 -16.72
CA ILE A 202 1.16 -5.17 -17.03
C ILE A 202 0.81 -6.60 -16.59
N SER A 203 1.71 -7.56 -16.84
CA SER A 203 1.53 -8.95 -16.43
C SER A 203 1.40 -9.08 -14.90
N SER A 204 2.26 -8.39 -14.15
CA SER A 204 2.23 -8.38 -12.68
C SER A 204 0.94 -7.75 -12.14
N VAL A 205 0.49 -6.61 -12.68
CA VAL A 205 -0.79 -6.00 -12.26
C VAL A 205 -1.98 -6.89 -12.60
N LYS A 206 -2.00 -7.55 -13.77
CA LYS A 206 -3.05 -8.52 -14.11
C LYS A 206 -3.09 -9.71 -13.14
N LYS A 207 -1.93 -10.21 -12.70
CA LYS A 207 -1.85 -11.24 -11.66
C LYS A 207 -2.43 -10.73 -10.34
N ALA A 208 -2.05 -9.53 -9.90
CA ALA A 208 -2.62 -8.90 -8.71
C ALA A 208 -4.16 -8.80 -8.80
N ILE A 209 -4.70 -8.35 -9.94
CA ILE A 209 -6.15 -8.26 -10.18
C ILE A 209 -6.80 -9.65 -10.12
N SER A 210 -6.13 -10.69 -10.62
CA SER A 210 -6.68 -12.05 -10.57
C SER A 210 -6.81 -12.60 -9.13
N PHE A 211 -5.91 -12.23 -8.22
CA PHE A 211 -6.02 -12.54 -6.80
C PHE A 211 -7.08 -11.70 -6.10
N ALA A 212 -7.29 -10.45 -6.52
CA ALA A 212 -8.26 -9.55 -5.91
C ALA A 212 -9.71 -9.77 -6.36
N GLY A 213 -9.90 -10.15 -7.63
CA GLY A 213 -11.17 -9.93 -8.33
C GLY A 213 -12.38 -10.67 -7.75
N LYS A 214 -12.21 -11.91 -7.28
CA LYS A 214 -13.33 -12.71 -6.74
C LYS A 214 -13.78 -12.25 -5.37
N ASP A 215 -12.87 -11.74 -4.54
CA ASP A 215 -13.14 -11.27 -3.18
C ASP A 215 -13.31 -9.74 -3.10
N GLY A 216 -13.03 -9.02 -4.19
CA GLY A 216 -13.14 -7.56 -4.27
C GLY A 216 -12.04 -6.82 -3.51
N LEU A 217 -10.85 -7.41 -3.34
CA LEU A 217 -9.74 -6.89 -2.55
C LEU A 217 -8.99 -5.75 -3.28
N PHE A 218 -9.64 -4.59 -3.38
CA PHE A 218 -9.19 -3.49 -4.22
C PHE A 218 -8.37 -2.39 -3.53
N GLU A 219 -8.35 -2.33 -2.19
CA GLU A 219 -7.57 -1.33 -1.44
C GLU A 219 -6.08 -1.28 -1.83
N PRO A 220 -5.38 -2.40 -2.11
CA PRO A 220 -3.98 -2.34 -2.52
C PRO A 220 -3.72 -1.52 -3.80
N PHE A 221 -4.70 -1.44 -4.70
CA PHE A 221 -4.60 -0.63 -5.92
C PHE A 221 -4.88 0.84 -5.66
N ILE A 222 -5.67 1.16 -4.63
CA ILE A 222 -5.91 2.52 -4.16
C ILE A 222 -4.61 3.06 -3.53
N GLU A 223 -4.01 2.29 -2.62
CA GLU A 223 -2.78 2.66 -1.91
C GLU A 223 -1.59 2.86 -2.86
N TYR A 224 -1.42 1.95 -3.83
CA TYR A 224 -0.30 1.99 -4.77
C TYR A 224 -0.58 2.72 -6.08
N HIS A 225 -1.74 3.34 -6.26
CA HIS A 225 -2.10 4.00 -7.53
C HIS A 225 -0.99 4.91 -8.06
N GLY A 226 -0.49 5.81 -7.21
CA GLY A 226 0.58 6.74 -7.59
C GLY A 226 1.88 6.05 -8.01
N LEU A 227 2.19 4.89 -7.42
CA LEU A 227 3.41 4.12 -7.70
C LEU A 227 3.25 3.11 -8.85
N LEU A 228 2.01 2.74 -9.20
CA LEU A 228 1.67 1.95 -10.38
C LEU A 228 1.66 2.78 -11.67
N GLN A 229 1.78 4.11 -11.57
CA GLN A 229 2.13 5.03 -12.65
C GLN A 229 1.41 4.73 -13.97
N GLY A 230 0.09 4.56 -13.94
CA GLY A 230 -0.70 4.35 -15.15
C GLY A 230 -0.92 2.90 -15.58
N VAL A 231 -0.20 1.93 -15.02
CA VAL A 231 -0.39 0.50 -15.41
C VAL A 231 -1.77 0.00 -14.98
N LEU A 232 -2.30 0.50 -13.86
CA LEU A 232 -3.66 0.18 -13.42
C LEU A 232 -4.70 0.67 -14.44
N GLU A 233 -4.56 1.90 -14.94
CA GLU A 233 -5.39 2.48 -16.00
C GLU A 233 -5.35 1.63 -17.27
N VAL A 234 -4.16 1.20 -17.68
CA VAL A 234 -3.98 0.34 -18.87
C VAL A 234 -4.72 -0.99 -18.67
N CYS A 235 -4.66 -1.55 -17.47
CA CYS A 235 -5.26 -2.85 -17.17
C CYS A 235 -6.78 -2.82 -17.00
N LEU A 236 -7.36 -1.73 -16.50
CA LEU A 236 -8.77 -1.68 -16.10
C LEU A 236 -9.64 -0.69 -16.90
N ARG A 237 -9.10 0.43 -17.39
CA ARG A 237 -9.96 1.52 -17.92
C ARG A 237 -10.83 1.11 -19.12
N LYS A 238 -10.33 0.20 -19.96
CA LYS A 238 -11.08 -0.31 -21.14
C LYS A 238 -11.80 -1.64 -20.87
N SER A 239 -11.20 -2.51 -20.08
CA SER A 239 -11.70 -3.85 -19.78
C SER A 239 -12.78 -3.85 -18.69
N GLU A 240 -12.60 -3.04 -17.66
CA GLU A 240 -13.41 -3.00 -16.43
C GLU A 240 -13.70 -1.55 -15.99
N PRO A 241 -14.37 -0.73 -16.83
CA PRO A 241 -14.53 0.71 -16.59
C PRO A 241 -15.30 1.04 -15.31
N GLU A 242 -16.29 0.21 -14.93
CA GLU A 242 -17.08 0.40 -13.70
C GLU A 242 -16.26 0.13 -12.44
N ILE A 243 -15.35 -0.86 -12.48
CA ILE A 243 -14.42 -1.11 -11.38
C ILE A 243 -13.48 0.08 -11.26
N TYR A 244 -12.85 0.50 -12.37
CA TYR A 244 -11.93 1.64 -12.36
C TYR A 244 -12.60 2.91 -11.81
N LYS A 245 -13.84 3.20 -12.22
CA LYS A 245 -14.59 4.36 -11.73
C LYS A 245 -14.77 4.34 -10.21
N LYS A 246 -15.06 3.19 -9.61
CA LYS A 246 -15.17 3.06 -8.14
C LYS A 246 -13.84 3.27 -7.44
N LEU A 247 -12.73 2.83 -8.03
CA LEU A 247 -11.39 3.03 -7.46
C LEU A 247 -10.99 4.50 -7.42
N VAL A 248 -11.36 5.30 -8.42
CA VAL A 248 -10.97 6.71 -8.52
C VAL A 248 -11.39 7.52 -7.29
N ASP A 249 -12.60 7.30 -6.77
CA ASP A 249 -13.07 7.99 -5.55
C ASP A 249 -12.21 7.61 -4.33
N GLY A 250 -11.88 6.33 -4.19
CA GLY A 250 -10.98 5.83 -3.15
C GLY A 250 -9.57 6.40 -3.28
N ILE A 251 -9.00 6.43 -4.49
CA ILE A 251 -7.67 7.00 -4.79
C ILE A 251 -7.60 8.46 -4.37
N ILE A 252 -8.57 9.28 -4.74
CA ILE A 252 -8.60 10.71 -4.38
C ILE A 252 -8.71 10.87 -2.86
N ALA A 253 -9.57 10.10 -2.20
CA ALA A 253 -9.78 10.20 -0.77
C ALA A 253 -8.53 9.77 0.02
N PHE A 254 -7.99 8.59 -0.29
CA PHE A 254 -6.79 8.03 0.35
C PHE A 254 -5.58 8.96 0.16
N SER A 255 -5.30 9.37 -1.08
CA SER A 255 -4.14 10.21 -1.41
C SER A 255 -4.16 11.56 -0.66
N ARG A 256 -5.31 12.22 -0.56
CA ARG A 256 -5.45 13.45 0.23
C ARG A 256 -5.20 13.22 1.71
N GLY A 257 -5.71 12.12 2.27
CA GLY A 257 -5.44 11.73 3.66
C GLY A 257 -3.96 11.46 3.90
N TRP A 258 -3.34 10.71 2.99
CA TRP A 258 -1.92 10.39 2.97
C TRP A 258 -1.05 11.66 2.94
N MET A 259 -1.34 12.60 2.03
CA MET A 259 -0.59 13.86 1.88
C MET A 259 -0.58 14.68 3.17
N LYS A 260 -1.71 14.75 3.89
CA LYS A 260 -1.80 15.50 5.17
C LYS A 260 -0.79 15.02 6.21
N ILE A 261 -0.53 13.71 6.26
CA ILE A 261 0.45 13.15 7.20
C ILE A 261 1.84 13.20 6.59
N HIS A 262 2.02 12.71 5.37
CA HIS A 262 3.31 12.67 4.69
C HIS A 262 3.96 14.05 4.58
N ASN A 263 3.26 15.05 4.04
CA ASN A 263 3.80 16.39 3.83
C ASN A 263 4.26 17.03 5.15
N SER A 264 3.47 16.85 6.21
CA SER A 264 3.81 17.34 7.55
C SER A 264 5.03 16.63 8.15
N GLN A 265 5.12 15.31 8.02
CA GLN A 265 6.21 14.53 8.65
C GLN A 265 7.53 14.64 7.86
N MET A 266 7.45 14.77 6.54
CA MET A 266 8.62 14.79 5.65
C MET A 266 9.03 16.20 5.21
N ASN A 267 8.31 17.24 5.65
CA ASN A 267 8.50 18.62 5.19
C ASN A 267 8.50 18.70 3.64
N ARG A 268 7.49 18.08 3.03
CA ARG A 268 7.26 17.99 1.58
C ARG A 268 5.96 18.68 1.21
N ASP A 269 5.76 18.92 -0.08
CA ASP A 269 4.54 19.53 -0.61
C ASP A 269 4.01 18.70 -1.79
N VAL A 270 3.74 17.41 -1.54
CA VAL A 270 3.07 16.57 -2.54
C VAL A 270 1.67 17.14 -2.78
N THR A 271 1.36 17.39 -4.05
CA THR A 271 0.20 18.18 -4.48
C THR A 271 -1.10 17.36 -4.55
N ASP A 272 -2.22 18.00 -4.20
CA ASP A 272 -3.58 17.47 -4.41
C ASP A 272 -4.31 18.12 -5.61
N LEU A 273 -3.62 18.95 -6.39
CA LEU A 273 -4.17 19.69 -7.53
C LEU A 273 -4.34 18.83 -8.78
N LEU A 274 -3.67 17.68 -8.84
CA LEU A 274 -3.68 16.78 -9.99
C LEU A 274 -4.77 15.71 -9.82
N THR A 275 -5.46 15.40 -10.92
CA THR A 275 -6.28 14.18 -11.00
C THR A 275 -5.39 12.93 -10.93
N PRO A 276 -5.94 11.74 -10.60
CA PRO A 276 -5.15 10.51 -10.58
C PRO A 276 -4.36 10.25 -11.87
N LEU A 277 -4.99 10.45 -13.04
CA LEU A 277 -4.32 10.27 -14.33
C LEU A 277 -3.19 11.29 -14.56
N GLU A 278 -3.43 12.56 -14.22
CA GLU A 278 -2.39 13.60 -14.30
C GLU A 278 -1.23 13.30 -13.36
N PHE A 279 -1.52 12.79 -12.15
CA PHE A 279 -0.49 12.39 -11.19
C PHE A 279 0.36 11.24 -11.74
N SER A 280 -0.25 10.23 -12.37
CA SER A 280 0.50 9.15 -13.04
C SER A 280 1.40 9.68 -14.17
N ILE A 281 0.92 10.62 -14.99
CA ILE A 281 1.71 11.24 -16.06
C ILE A 281 2.84 12.09 -15.46
N ALA A 282 2.58 12.84 -14.40
CA ALA A 282 3.57 13.64 -13.68
C ALA A 282 4.70 12.77 -13.10
N MET A 283 4.34 11.63 -12.48
CA MET A 283 5.26 10.64 -11.94
C MET A 283 6.20 10.05 -12.99
N LEU A 284 5.67 9.65 -14.16
CA LEU A 284 6.51 9.20 -15.28
C LEU A 284 7.37 10.34 -15.80
N ALA A 285 6.78 11.53 -15.92
CA ALA A 285 7.45 12.68 -16.50
C ALA A 285 8.63 13.20 -15.67
N CYS A 286 8.63 13.00 -14.36
CA CYS A 286 9.75 13.37 -13.50
C CYS A 286 10.84 12.28 -13.40
N ARG A 287 10.66 11.11 -14.04
CA ARG A 287 11.58 9.96 -14.02
C ARG A 287 12.24 9.70 -15.39
N ASP A 288 12.53 10.76 -16.13
CA ASP A 288 13.21 10.72 -17.45
C ASP A 288 12.48 9.92 -18.54
N TRP A 289 11.17 9.73 -18.42
CA TRP A 289 10.36 9.22 -19.52
C TRP A 289 10.09 10.32 -20.55
N THR A 290 10.28 10.05 -21.83
CA THR A 290 9.89 10.97 -22.91
C THR A 290 8.37 10.96 -23.10
N ASN A 291 7.83 11.98 -23.78
CA ASN A 291 6.39 11.99 -24.08
C ASN A 291 5.97 10.84 -25.01
N GLN A 292 6.91 10.31 -25.81
CA GLN A 292 6.68 9.13 -26.65
C GLN A 292 6.57 7.87 -25.80
N GLU A 293 7.50 7.67 -24.87
CA GLU A 293 7.47 6.53 -23.95
C GLU A 293 6.22 6.57 -23.06
N ILE A 294 5.85 7.74 -22.52
CA ILE A 294 4.61 7.88 -21.73
C ILE A 294 3.37 7.56 -22.59
N ALA A 295 3.34 8.03 -23.84
CA ALA A 295 2.21 7.76 -24.73
C ALA A 295 2.05 6.25 -24.99
N GLN A 296 3.16 5.55 -25.26
CA GLN A 296 3.18 4.10 -25.41
C GLN A 296 2.78 3.40 -24.10
N HIS A 297 3.32 3.84 -22.97
CA HIS A 297 3.04 3.30 -21.64
C HIS A 297 1.54 3.35 -21.30
N MET A 298 0.94 4.52 -21.48
CA MET A 298 -0.43 4.82 -21.10
C MET A 298 -1.46 4.41 -22.16
N GLY A 299 -1.02 3.95 -23.33
CA GLY A 299 -1.89 3.74 -24.49
C GLY A 299 -2.60 5.02 -24.95
N LEU A 300 -1.89 6.14 -24.95
CA LEU A 300 -2.35 7.48 -25.34
C LEU A 300 -1.63 7.97 -26.60
N SER A 301 -2.12 9.06 -27.20
CA SER A 301 -1.35 9.74 -28.25
C SER A 301 -0.28 10.66 -27.66
N VAL A 302 0.83 10.87 -28.38
CA VAL A 302 1.90 11.80 -27.96
C VAL A 302 1.37 13.22 -27.76
N ASN A 303 0.43 13.66 -28.60
CA ASN A 303 -0.20 14.98 -28.46
C ASN A 303 -1.05 15.07 -27.20
N THR A 304 -1.80 14.02 -26.87
CA THR A 304 -2.55 13.93 -25.60
C THR A 304 -1.62 14.05 -24.40
N VAL A 305 -0.46 13.36 -24.41
CA VAL A 305 0.54 13.48 -23.34
C VAL A 305 1.11 14.89 -23.27
N LYS A 306 1.41 15.54 -24.40
CA LYS A 306 1.88 16.94 -24.41
C LYS A 306 0.87 17.87 -23.75
N HIS A 307 -0.41 17.72 -24.05
CA HIS A 307 -1.47 18.51 -23.41
C HIS A 307 -1.51 18.29 -21.90
N TYR A 308 -1.53 17.03 -21.45
CA TYR A 308 -1.48 16.74 -20.00
C TYR A 308 -0.24 17.34 -19.32
N VAL A 309 0.95 17.21 -19.93
CA VAL A 309 2.17 17.79 -19.36
C VAL A 309 2.06 19.32 -19.27
N SER A 310 1.54 20.00 -20.30
CA SER A 310 1.29 21.43 -20.25
C SER A 310 0.31 21.82 -19.15
N ASP A 311 -0.82 21.11 -19.04
CA ASP A 311 -1.84 21.37 -18.02
C ASP A 311 -1.31 21.12 -16.59
N ILE A 312 -0.48 20.08 -16.41
CA ILE A 312 0.20 19.79 -15.14
C ILE A 312 1.13 20.95 -14.76
N LEU A 313 1.96 21.43 -15.69
CA LEU A 313 2.87 22.55 -15.43
C LEU A 313 2.11 23.83 -15.05
N GLU A 314 0.98 24.10 -15.73
CA GLU A 314 0.12 25.23 -15.42
C GLU A 314 -0.52 25.11 -14.03
N LYS A 315 -1.12 23.95 -13.71
CA LYS A 315 -1.73 23.69 -12.41
C LYS A 315 -0.75 23.80 -11.25
N LEU A 316 0.47 23.31 -11.45
CA LEU A 316 1.54 23.37 -10.46
C LEU A 316 2.29 24.72 -10.45
N GLN A 317 1.95 25.63 -11.37
CA GLN A 317 2.58 26.95 -11.51
C GLN A 317 4.10 26.87 -11.70
N ILE A 318 4.55 25.93 -12.52
CA ILE A 318 5.97 25.71 -12.85
C ILE A 318 6.22 25.82 -14.35
N ASP A 319 7.43 26.22 -14.71
CA ASP A 319 7.86 26.48 -16.10
C ASP A 319 8.68 25.33 -16.70
N LYS A 320 9.06 24.34 -15.89
CA LYS A 320 9.98 23.27 -16.27
C LYS A 320 9.53 21.91 -15.76
N ARG A 321 9.60 20.92 -16.66
CA ARG A 321 9.30 19.51 -16.38
C ARG A 321 10.11 18.96 -15.21
N GLU A 322 11.38 19.34 -15.06
CA GLU A 322 12.23 18.80 -13.99
C GLU A 322 11.76 19.21 -12.58
N LYS A 323 10.95 20.27 -12.46
CA LYS A 323 10.39 20.75 -11.17
C LYS A 323 9.19 19.93 -10.70
N ILE A 324 8.57 19.11 -11.56
CA ILE A 324 7.42 18.25 -11.19
C ILE A 324 7.79 17.36 -10.00
N LYS A 325 9.05 16.91 -9.93
CA LYS A 325 9.58 16.01 -8.89
C LYS A 325 9.43 16.53 -7.46
N ASP A 326 9.23 17.84 -7.29
CA ASP A 326 9.08 18.49 -5.99
C ASP A 326 7.62 18.42 -5.46
N PHE A 327 6.66 18.09 -6.35
CA PHE A 327 5.22 18.04 -6.07
C PHE A 327 4.63 16.62 -6.14
N VAL A 328 5.46 15.62 -6.46
CA VAL A 328 5.03 14.22 -6.55
C VAL A 328 5.83 13.35 -5.58
N ASN A 329 5.28 12.18 -5.25
CA ASN A 329 5.89 11.26 -4.31
C ASN A 329 6.90 10.34 -5.04
N GLN A 330 8.19 10.40 -4.69
CA GLN A 330 9.24 9.61 -5.35
C GLN A 330 9.48 8.25 -4.69
#